data_AF-A0A3N7ZK71-F1
#
_entry.id   AF-A0A3N7ZK71-F1
#
_cell.length_a   1.000
_cell.length_b   1.000
_cell.length_c   1.000
_cell.angle_alpha   90.00
_cell.angle_beta   90.00
_cell.angle_gamma   90.00
#
_symmetry.space_group_name_H-M   'P 1'
#
loop_
_entity.id
_entity.type
_entity.pdbx_description
1 polymer ?
#
loop_
_entity_poly.entity_id
_entity_poly.type
_entity_poly.pdbx_seq_one_letter_code
_entity_poly.pdbx_strand_id
1 'polypeptide(L)' 'METEKVVRDTFTMPRSDYEKITVLIQRCLDAGVSVKKGELLRAGLILLASAPQKHLLAAVSAVERVKTGRPPKSR' A
#
# COMPACT_ATOMS: atom_id res chain seq x y z
N MET A 1 26.09 -0.10 12.88
CA MET A 1 24.99 -0.40 11.96
C MET A 1 23.86 0.53 12.33
N GLU A 2 23.63 1.58 11.54
CA GLU A 2 22.49 2.49 11.78
C GLU A 2 21.20 1.70 11.64
N THR A 3 20.41 1.67 12.71
CA THR A 3 19.05 1.12 12.69
C THR A 3 18.18 2.06 11.87
N GLU A 4 17.64 1.55 10.76
CA GLU A 4 16.74 2.30 9.90
C GLU A 4 15.52 2.77 10.72
N LYS A 5 15.28 4.08 10.75
CA LYS A 5 14.19 4.66 11.53
C LYS A 5 12.84 4.22 10.94
N VAL A 6 12.05 3.51 11.74
CA VAL A 6 10.68 3.12 11.37
C VAL A 6 9.77 4.33 11.49
N VAL A 7 9.19 4.78 10.37
CA VAL A 7 8.17 5.84 10.34
C VAL A 7 6.78 5.21 10.36
N ARG A 8 5.95 5.62 11.31
CA ARG A 8 4.52 5.24 11.33
C ARG A 8 3.73 6.28 10.55
N ASP A 9 3.21 5.89 9.40
CA ASP A 9 2.29 6.69 8.61
C ASP A 9 0.88 6.09 8.60
N THR A 10 -0.14 6.93 8.59
CA THR A 10 -1.56 6.53 8.57
C THR A 10 -2.22 7.08 7.33
N PHE A 11 -2.72 6.19 6.49
CA PHE A 11 -3.38 6.52 5.23
C PHE A 11 -4.88 6.21 5.27
N THR A 12 -5.66 7.00 4.52
CA THR A 12 -7.06 6.72 4.21
C THR A 12 -7.14 6.16 2.80
N MET A 13 -7.92 5.11 2.58
CA MET A 13 -8.12 4.47 1.29
C MET A 13 -9.58 4.04 1.12
N PRO A 14 -10.09 3.85 -0.10
CA PRO A 14 -11.40 3.28 -0.32
C PRO A 14 -11.47 1.88 0.29
N ARG A 15 -12.67 1.48 0.70
CA ARG A 15 -12.91 0.14 1.25
C ARG A 15 -12.48 -0.96 0.27
N SER A 16 -12.76 -0.77 -1.02
CA SER A 16 -12.37 -1.71 -2.08
C SER A 16 -10.86 -1.92 -2.16
N ASP A 17 -10.05 -0.87 -1.99
CA ASP A 17 -8.59 -0.99 -1.97
C ASP A 17 -8.09 -1.67 -0.70
N TYR A 18 -8.74 -1.38 0.44
CA TYR A 18 -8.42 -2.06 1.69
C TYR A 18 -8.70 -3.57 1.60
N GLU A 19 -9.79 -3.97 0.96
CA GLU A 19 -10.14 -5.38 0.75
C GLU A 19 -9.15 -6.10 -0.17
N LYS A 20 -8.60 -5.41 -1.18
CA LYS A 20 -7.53 -5.96 -2.04
C LYS A 20 -6.29 -6.39 -1.24
N ILE A 21 -5.95 -5.67 -0.16
CA ILE A 21 -4.82 -6.04 0.71
C ILE A 21 -5.06 -7.43 1.30
N THR A 22 -6.25 -7.70 1.85
CA THR A 22 -6.58 -9.00 2.42
C THR A 22 -6.53 -10.10 1.37
N VAL A 23 -7.09 -9.86 0.18
CA VAL A 23 -7.05 -10.81 -0.93
C VAL A 23 -5.61 -11.14 -1.33
N LEU A 24 -4.73 -10.15 -1.40
CA LEU A 24 -3.33 -10.35 -1.74
C LEU A 24 -2.56 -11.10 -0.66
N ILE A 25 -2.81 -10.81 0.62
CA ILE A 25 -2.24 -11.57 1.75
C ILE A 25 -2.68 -13.04 1.66
N GLN A 26 -3.98 -13.29 1.41
CA GLN A 26 -4.50 -14.64 1.27
C GLN A 26 -3.84 -15.37 0.09
N ARG A 27 -3.68 -14.72 -1.06
CA ARG A 27 -2.97 -15.32 -2.21
C ARG A 27 -1.53 -15.71 -1.89
N CYS A 28 -0.82 -14.90 -1.10
CA CYS A 28 0.52 -15.26 -0.62
C CYS A 28 0.45 -16.47 0.32
N LEU A 29 -0.52 -16.51 1.22
CA LEU A 29 -0.71 -17.61 2.16
C LEU A 29 -1.04 -18.92 1.45
N ASP A 30 -1.91 -18.89 0.44
CA ASP A 30 -2.26 -20.04 -0.40
C ASP A 30 -1.03 -20.58 -1.16
N ALA A 31 -0.06 -19.71 -1.46
CA ALA A 31 1.24 -20.08 -2.03
C ALA A 31 2.28 -20.50 -0.96
N GLY A 32 1.88 -20.65 0.30
CA GLY A 32 2.75 -21.06 1.42
C GLY A 32 3.57 -19.93 2.05
N VAL A 33 3.30 -18.66 1.71
CA VAL A 33 4.06 -17.50 2.21
C VAL A 33 3.18 -16.61 3.09
N SER A 34 3.45 -16.62 4.40
CA SER A 34 2.80 -15.69 5.33
C SER A 34 3.40 -14.29 5.21
N VAL A 35 2.57 -13.28 4.91
CA VAL A 35 2.99 -11.88 4.79
C VAL A 35 2.14 -10.96 5.66
N LYS A 36 2.76 -10.00 6.34
CA LYS A 36 2.05 -8.92 7.05
C LYS A 36 1.65 -7.82 6.08
N LYS A 37 0.62 -7.04 6.44
CA LYS A 37 0.18 -5.87 5.66
C LYS A 37 1.33 -4.91 5.32
N GLY A 38 2.19 -4.60 6.28
CA GLY A 38 3.34 -3.71 6.07
C GLY A 38 4.39 -4.30 5.11
N GLU A 39 4.52 -5.62 5.04
CA GLU A 39 5.42 -6.29 4.10
C GLU A 39 4.86 -6.24 2.69
N LEU A 40 3.56 -6.53 2.53
CA LEU A 40 2.87 -6.44 1.26
C LEU A 40 2.94 -5.02 0.66
N LEU A 41 2.71 -3.99 1.49
CA LEU A 41 2.80 -2.59 1.04
C LEU A 41 4.23 -2.21 0.61
N ARG A 42 5.25 -2.62 1.38
CA ARG A 42 6.65 -2.40 1.00
C ARG A 42 7.02 -3.16 -0.29
N ALA A 43 6.52 -4.38 -0.48
CA ALA A 43 6.70 -5.12 -1.73
C ALA A 43 6.09 -4.38 -2.93
N GLY A 44 4.89 -3.80 -2.76
CA GLY A 44 4.27 -2.93 -3.76
C GLY A 44 5.14 -1.71 -4.11
N LEU A 45 5.73 -1.04 -3.11
CA LEU A 45 6.64 0.09 -3.35
C LEU A 45 7.90 -0.33 -4.12
N ILE A 46 8.50 -1.48 -3.78
CA ILE A 46 9.67 -2.00 -4.50
C ILE A 46 9.32 -2.30 -5.97
N LEU A 47 8.16 -2.91 -6.22
CA LEU A 47 7.68 -3.17 -7.58
C LEU A 47 7.41 -1.88 -8.37
N LEU A 48 6.84 -0.86 -7.73
CA LEU A 48 6.61 0.44 -8.36
C LEU A 48 7.92 1.18 -8.65
N ALA A 49 8.91 1.07 -7.76
CA ALA A 49 10.22 1.69 -7.93
C ALA A 49 11.06 1.02 -9.03
N SER A 50 10.86 -0.27 -9.29
CA SER A 50 11.54 -0.99 -10.38
C SER A 50 10.82 -0.87 -11.73
N ALA A 51 9.59 -0.37 -11.75
CA ALA A 51 8.82 -0.23 -12.98
C ALA A 51 9.34 0.95 -13.86
N PRO A 52 9.31 0.81 -15.20
CA PRO A 52 9.60 1.93 -16.09
C PRO A 52 8.65 3.12 -15.84
N GLN A 53 9.13 4.35 -16.06
CA GLN A 53 8.36 5.58 -15.81
C GLN A 53 6.94 5.55 -16.37
N LYS A 54 6.75 5.03 -17.58
CA LYS A 54 5.42 4.91 -18.22
C LYS A 54 4.47 4.03 -17.41
N HIS A 55 4.96 2.92 -16.87
CA HIS A 55 4.16 1.99 -16.07
C HIS A 55 3.84 2.57 -14.70
N LEU A 56 4.80 3.25 -14.07
CA LEU A 56 4.56 3.97 -12.81
C LEU A 56 3.46 5.02 -12.98
N LEU A 57 3.54 5.86 -14.02
CA LEU A 57 2.54 6.89 -14.29
C LEU A 57 1.16 6.29 -14.60
N ALA A 58 1.11 5.20 -15.37
CA ALA A 58 -0.15 4.50 -15.63
C ALA A 58 -0.76 3.91 -14.35
N ALA A 59 0.06 3.28 -13.50
CA ALA A 59 -0.39 2.73 -12.22
C ALA A 59 -0.93 3.83 -11.29
N VAL A 60 -0.25 4.97 -11.18
CA VAL A 60 -0.71 6.11 -10.39
C VAL A 60 -2.00 6.71 -10.96
N SER A 61 -2.14 6.79 -12.29
CA SER A 61 -3.34 7.33 -12.94
C SER A 61 -4.57 6.44 -12.77
N ALA A 62 -4.37 5.13 -12.57
CA ALA A 62 -5.45 4.18 -12.35
C ALA A 62 -6.00 4.19 -10.91
N VAL A 63 -5.29 4.83 -9.97
CA VAL A 63 -5.78 4.99 -8.59
C VAL A 63 -6.69 6.22 -8.54
N GLU A 64 -7.96 6.00 -8.18
CA GLU A 64 -8.90 7.11 -8.00
C GLU A 64 -8.44 8.02 -6.87
N ARG A 65 -8.53 9.34 -7.09
CA ARG A 65 -8.32 10.31 -6.01
C ARG A 65 -9.45 10.19 -5.01
N VAL A 66 -9.15 9.57 -3.88
CA VAL A 66 -10.03 9.59 -2.71
C VAL A 66 -10.18 11.04 -2.26
N LYS A 67 -11.41 11.55 -2.20
CA LYS A 67 -11.69 12.76 -1.43
C LYS A 67 -11.44 12.41 0.03
N THR A 68 -10.26 12.74 0.53
CA THR A 68 -9.93 12.53 1.94
C THR A 68 -10.83 13.42 2.77
N GLY A 69 -11.84 12.81 3.41
CA GLY A 69 -12.51 13.42 4.54
C GLY A 69 -11.49 13.46 5.68
N ARG A 70 -10.70 14.53 5.75
CA ARG A 70 -9.91 14.83 6.94
C ARG A 70 -10.92 14.88 8.10
N PRO A 71 -10.81 14.04 9.15
CA PRO A 71 -11.60 14.28 10.34
C PRO A 71 -11.27 15.71 10.80
N PRO A 72 -12.25 16.59 11.02
CA PRO A 72 -11.96 17.87 11.66
C PRO A 72 -11.21 17.54 12.95
N LYS A 73 -10.10 18.24 13.21
CA LYS A 73 -9.37 18.10 14.47
C LYS A 73 -10.38 18.20 15.61
N SER A 74 -10.71 17.09 16.28
CA SER A 74 -11.41 17.18 17.56
C SER A 74 -10.42 17.82 18.53
N ARG A 75 -10.93 18.81 19.27
CA ARG A 75 -10.20 19.56 20.31
C ARG A 75 -9.48 18.63 21.29
#